data_AF-A0A7Y2MN38-F1
#
_entry.id   AF-A0A7Y2MN38-F1
#
_cell.length_a   1.000
_cell.length_b   1.000
_cell.length_c   1.000
_cell.angle_alpha   90.00
_cell.angle_beta   90.00
_cell.angle_gamma   90.00
#
_symmetry.space_group_name_H-M   'P 1'
#
loop_
_entity.id
_entity.type
_entity.pdbx_description
1 polymer ?
#
loop_
_entity_poly.entity_id
_entity_poly.type
_entity_poly.pdbx_seq_one_letter_code
_entity_poly.pdbx_strand_id
1 'polypeptide(L)'
;MDSKIIEKAELYATGIISNEFSDRLVYHDVSYQYRVIDALDSISLSENQDDEEKEILLIAGWFIFLGLKHLDEFIRISTINEFLNSRLDFSIKMAEDFLSENKYPENKKLKILDLMLE
;
A
#
# COMPACT_ATOMS: atom_id res chain seq x y z
N MET A 1 8.43 12.88 11.73
CA MET A 1 8.07 12.26 10.44
C MET A 1 9.28 12.26 9.50
N ASP A 2 9.73 11.11 8.99
CA ASP A 2 10.74 11.06 7.91
C ASP A 2 10.04 11.14 6.55
N SER A 3 9.83 12.36 6.06
CA SER A 3 9.12 12.59 4.79
C SER A 3 9.74 11.82 3.61
N LYS A 4 11.04 11.49 3.68
CA LYS A 4 11.77 10.84 2.59
C LYS A 4 11.29 9.43 2.31
N ILE A 5 10.86 8.66 3.32
CA ILE A 5 10.37 7.29 3.06
C ILE A 5 8.96 7.30 2.47
N ILE A 6 8.11 8.23 2.91
CA ILE A 6 6.75 8.41 2.38
C ILE A 6 6.81 8.89 0.93
N GLU A 7 7.66 9.88 0.61
CA GLU A 7 7.89 10.34 -0.76
C GLU A 7 8.39 9.20 -1.67
N LYS A 8 9.27 8.33 -1.16
CA LYS A 8 9.71 7.14 -1.91
C LYS A 8 8.60 6.12 -2.11
N ALA A 9 7.76 5.91 -1.10
CA ALA A 9 6.61 5.00 -1.18
C ALA A 9 5.60 5.50 -2.21
N GLU A 10 5.32 6.81 -2.21
CA GLU A 10 4.50 7.48 -3.23
C GLU A 10 5.06 7.26 -4.63
N LEU A 11 6.34 7.55 -4.87
CA LEU A 11 6.96 7.38 -6.18
C LEU A 11 6.93 5.92 -6.65
N TYR A 12 7.19 4.98 -5.73
CA TYR A 12 7.12 3.54 -6.01
C TYR A 12 5.69 3.12 -6.40
N ALA A 13 4.71 3.45 -5.56
CA ALA A 13 3.32 3.07 -5.74
C ALA A 13 2.73 3.69 -7.01
N THR A 14 2.89 4.99 -7.21
CA THR A 14 2.38 5.69 -8.41
C THR A 14 3.05 5.21 -9.69
N GLY A 15 4.33 4.84 -9.63
CA GLY A 15 5.05 4.20 -10.73
C GLY A 15 4.42 2.87 -11.13
N ILE A 16 4.10 2.00 -10.18
CA ILE A 16 3.40 0.73 -10.44
C ILE A 16 2.01 0.97 -11.00
N ILE A 17 1.22 1.83 -10.35
CA ILE A 17 -0.17 2.09 -10.76
C ILE A 17 -0.22 2.67 -12.19
N SER A 18 0.74 3.53 -12.54
CA SER A 18 0.74 4.17 -13.87
C SER A 18 1.23 3.27 -15.00
N ASN A 19 2.11 2.31 -14.70
CA ASN A 19 2.85 1.58 -15.74
C ASN A 19 2.58 0.07 -15.76
N GLU A 20 2.06 -0.50 -14.66
CA GLU A 20 2.01 -1.95 -14.48
C GLU A 20 0.61 -2.46 -14.11
N PHE A 21 -0.34 -1.58 -13.81
CA PHE A 21 -1.73 -1.99 -13.60
C PHE A 21 -2.38 -2.38 -14.93
N SER A 22 -3.17 -3.44 -14.90
CA SER A 22 -3.96 -3.88 -16.05
C SER A 22 -5.00 -2.82 -16.44
N ASP A 23 -5.19 -2.59 -17.74
CA ASP A 23 -6.23 -1.69 -18.29
C ASP A 23 -7.66 -2.07 -17.88
N ARG A 24 -7.84 -3.27 -17.32
CA ARG A 24 -9.12 -3.73 -16.75
C ARG A 24 -9.44 -3.07 -15.40
N LEU A 25 -8.45 -2.47 -14.73
CA LEU A 25 -8.64 -1.73 -13.49
C LEU A 25 -9.14 -0.31 -13.80
N VAL A 26 -10.46 -0.14 -13.81
CA VAL A 26 -11.08 1.15 -14.14
C VAL A 26 -11.19 2.13 -12.96
N TYR A 27 -10.88 1.69 -11.74
CA TYR A 27 -11.06 2.48 -10.52
C TYR A 27 -9.80 2.73 -9.71
N HIS A 28 -8.88 1.76 -9.63
CA HIS A 28 -7.70 1.83 -8.78
C HIS A 28 -6.55 2.53 -9.52
N ASP A 29 -6.79 3.76 -9.95
CA ASP A 29 -5.79 4.61 -10.60
C ASP A 29 -5.01 5.47 -9.58
N VAL A 30 -4.05 6.25 -10.09
CA VAL A 30 -3.25 7.16 -9.25
C VAL A 30 -4.13 8.16 -8.50
N SER A 31 -5.22 8.63 -9.13
CA SER A 31 -6.13 9.59 -8.51
C SER A 31 -6.89 8.97 -7.33
N TYR A 32 -7.33 7.72 -7.46
CA TYR A 32 -7.93 6.96 -6.37
C TYR A 32 -6.95 6.76 -5.22
N GLN A 33 -5.70 6.39 -5.54
CA GLN A 33 -4.68 6.22 -4.53
C GLN A 33 -4.43 7.51 -3.72
N TYR A 34 -4.30 8.66 -4.37
CA TYR A 34 -4.17 9.94 -3.65
C TYR A 34 -5.39 10.25 -2.77
N ARG A 35 -6.62 9.99 -3.23
CA ARG A 35 -7.82 10.18 -2.39
C ARG A 35 -7.78 9.32 -1.12
N VAL A 36 -7.27 8.09 -1.21
CA VAL A 36 -7.10 7.22 -0.04
C VAL A 36 -6.07 7.82 0.92
N ILE A 37 -4.91 8.25 0.41
CA ILE A 37 -3.84 8.83 1.21
C ILE A 37 -4.28 10.13 1.89
N ASP A 38 -4.98 11.01 1.18
CA ASP A 38 -5.54 12.26 1.73
C ASP A 38 -6.56 11.97 2.85
N ALA A 39 -7.37 10.93 2.69
CA ALA A 39 -8.32 10.50 3.70
C ALA A 39 -7.61 9.95 4.95
N LEU A 40 -6.59 9.10 4.77
CA LEU A 40 -5.78 8.58 5.88
C LEU A 40 -5.05 9.72 6.63
N ASP A 41 -4.50 10.68 5.90
CA ASP A 41 -3.86 11.87 6.48
C ASP A 41 -4.83 12.67 7.34
N SER A 42 -6.03 12.92 6.80
CA SER A 42 -7.10 13.66 7.50
C SER A 42 -7.61 12.92 8.74
N ILE A 43 -7.76 11.59 8.67
CA ILE A 43 -8.17 10.76 9.80
C ILE A 43 -7.08 10.78 10.89
N SER A 44 -5.82 10.56 10.51
CA SER A 44 -4.68 10.58 11.43
C SER A 44 -4.58 11.90 12.21
N LEU A 45 -4.76 13.04 11.52
CA LEU A 45 -4.81 14.36 12.14
C LEU A 45 -6.00 14.52 13.10
N SER A 46 -7.17 13.98 12.74
CA SER A 46 -8.39 14.09 13.57
C SER A 46 -8.32 13.23 14.84
N GLU A 47 -7.66 12.07 14.75
CA GLU A 47 -7.47 11.14 15.87
C GLU A 47 -6.28 11.52 16.77
N ASN A 48 -5.54 12.60 16.45
CA ASN A 48 -4.33 13.04 17.15
C ASN A 48 -3.25 11.94 17.23
N GLN A 49 -3.13 11.15 16.16
CA GLN A 49 -2.04 10.18 16.04
C GLN A 49 -0.69 10.90 16.06
N ASP A 50 0.31 10.24 16.63
CA ASP A 50 1.66 10.78 16.60
C ASP A 50 2.31 10.64 15.21
N ASP A 51 3.44 11.33 15.02
CA ASP A 51 4.21 11.35 13.77
C ASP A 51 4.65 9.94 13.31
N GLU A 52 4.88 9.00 14.23
CA GLU A 52 5.31 7.64 13.89
C GLU A 52 4.10 6.80 13.45
N GLU A 53 2.99 6.87 14.16
CA GLU A 53 1.74 6.20 13.80
C GLU A 53 1.23 6.66 12.44
N LYS A 54 1.26 7.97 12.21
CA LYS A 54 0.92 8.58 10.92
C LYS A 54 1.83 8.08 9.79
N GLU A 55 3.15 8.04 10.02
CA GLU A 55 4.12 7.51 9.05
C GLU A 55 3.82 6.06 8.68
N ILE A 56 3.54 5.21 9.68
CA ILE A 56 3.15 3.80 9.49
C ILE A 56 1.86 3.69 8.67
N LEU A 57 0.83 4.46 9.02
CA LEU A 57 -0.46 4.44 8.36
C LEU A 57 -0.35 4.84 6.89
N LEU A 58 0.36 5.93 6.59
CA LEU A 58 0.52 6.43 5.23
C LEU A 58 1.33 5.46 4.37
N ILE A 59 2.38 4.84 4.91
CA ILE A 59 3.12 3.81 4.18
C ILE A 59 2.20 2.62 3.89
N ALA A 60 1.46 2.08 4.88
CA ALA A 60 0.52 0.99 4.64
C ALA A 60 -0.51 1.34 3.54
N GLY A 61 -1.03 2.56 3.58
CA GLY A 61 -1.96 3.09 2.57
C GLY A 61 -1.40 3.07 1.15
N TRP A 62 -0.11 3.41 0.97
CA TRP A 62 0.54 3.39 -0.35
C TRP A 62 0.67 2.00 -0.96
N PHE A 63 0.76 0.95 -0.13
CA PHE A 63 1.00 -0.41 -0.60
C PHE A 63 -0.26 -1.26 -0.72
N ILE A 64 -1.32 -0.96 0.04
CA ILE A 64 -2.46 -1.88 0.20
C ILE A 64 -3.06 -2.32 -1.14
N PHE A 65 -3.12 -1.46 -2.16
CA PHE A 65 -3.70 -1.75 -3.48
C PHE A 65 -2.72 -2.31 -4.52
N LEU A 66 -1.41 -2.34 -4.25
CA LEU A 66 -0.40 -2.61 -5.28
C LEU A 66 -0.41 -4.05 -5.81
N GLY A 67 -0.89 -5.01 -5.03
CA GLY A 67 -1.07 -6.39 -5.48
C GLY A 67 -2.07 -6.55 -6.64
N LEU A 68 -2.88 -5.52 -6.92
CA LEU A 68 -3.73 -5.47 -8.13
C LEU A 68 -2.92 -5.44 -9.43
N LYS A 69 -1.61 -5.13 -9.38
CA LYS A 69 -0.66 -5.36 -10.48
C LYS A 69 -0.76 -6.78 -11.05
N HIS A 70 -1.08 -7.76 -10.21
CA HIS A 70 -1.20 -9.17 -10.57
C HIS A 70 -2.62 -9.58 -10.98
N LEU A 71 -3.49 -8.63 -11.37
CA LEU A 71 -4.90 -8.90 -11.68
C LEU A 71 -5.10 -10.07 -12.66
N ASP A 72 -4.25 -10.17 -13.68
CA ASP A 72 -4.37 -11.22 -14.69
C ASP A 72 -4.04 -12.62 -14.16
N GLU A 73 -3.31 -12.73 -13.05
CA GLU A 73 -3.06 -14.01 -12.36
C GLU A 73 -4.30 -14.52 -11.63
N PHE A 74 -5.23 -13.62 -11.29
CA PHE A 74 -6.45 -13.94 -10.54
C PHE A 74 -7.62 -14.40 -11.42
N ILE A 75 -7.47 -14.45 -12.75
CA ILE A 75 -8.55 -14.79 -13.69
C ILE A 75 -9.15 -16.19 -13.41
N ARG A 76 -8.39 -17.08 -12.76
CA ARG A 76 -8.82 -18.46 -12.44
C ARG A 76 -9.28 -18.65 -11.00
N ILE A 77 -9.21 -17.60 -10.18
CA ILE A 77 -9.65 -17.66 -8.78
C ILE A 77 -11.17 -17.82 -8.73
N SER A 78 -11.61 -18.77 -7.91
CA SER A 78 -13.02 -19.20 -7.89
C SER A 78 -13.85 -18.50 -6.81
N THR A 79 -13.19 -17.83 -5.85
CA THR A 79 -13.86 -17.23 -4.70
C THR A 79 -13.34 -15.82 -4.42
N ILE A 80 -14.20 -14.96 -3.87
CA ILE A 80 -13.82 -13.61 -3.47
C ILE A 80 -12.74 -13.61 -2.38
N ASN A 81 -12.79 -14.55 -1.44
CA ASN A 81 -11.82 -14.61 -0.34
C ASN A 81 -10.42 -14.96 -0.84
N GLU A 82 -10.32 -15.92 -1.76
CA GLU A 82 -9.04 -16.26 -2.39
C GLU A 82 -8.49 -15.07 -3.18
N PHE A 83 -9.35 -14.33 -3.89
CA PHE A 83 -8.93 -13.11 -4.62
C PHE A 83 -8.39 -12.05 -3.66
N LEU A 84 -9.13 -11.76 -2.58
CA LEU A 84 -8.75 -10.73 -1.60
C LEU A 84 -7.43 -11.11 -0.91
N ASN A 85 -7.29 -12.37 -0.48
CA ASN A 85 -6.08 -12.86 0.18
C ASN A 85 -4.88 -12.83 -0.76
N SER A 86 -5.00 -13.36 -1.99
CA SER A 86 -3.89 -13.36 -2.93
C SER A 86 -3.44 -11.95 -3.31
N ARG A 87 -4.37 -11.02 -3.57
CA ARG A 87 -4.04 -9.61 -3.81
C ARG A 87 -3.35 -8.99 -2.60
N LEU A 88 -3.78 -9.32 -1.39
CA LEU A 88 -3.18 -8.78 -0.18
C LEU A 88 -1.76 -9.34 0.04
N ASP A 89 -1.55 -10.63 -0.15
CA ASP A 89 -0.23 -11.29 -0.05
C ASP A 89 0.79 -10.61 -0.97
N PHE A 90 0.42 -10.33 -2.23
CA PHE A 90 1.28 -9.58 -3.15
C PHE A 90 1.56 -8.16 -2.65
N SER A 91 0.54 -7.46 -2.15
CA SER A 91 0.68 -6.09 -1.64
C SER A 91 1.64 -6.03 -0.45
N ILE A 92 1.50 -6.96 0.49
CA ILE A 92 2.37 -7.11 1.67
C ILE A 92 3.79 -7.43 1.24
N LYS A 93 3.96 -8.36 0.27
CA LYS A 93 5.29 -8.72 -0.22
C LYS A 93 6.00 -7.52 -0.83
N MET A 94 5.30 -6.73 -1.63
CA MET A 94 5.84 -5.51 -2.22
C MET A 94 6.22 -4.47 -1.16
N ALA A 95 5.43 -4.32 -0.09
CA ALA A 95 5.76 -3.46 1.04
C ALA A 95 7.00 -3.94 1.78
N GLU A 96 7.08 -5.24 2.09
CA GLU A 96 8.23 -5.85 2.77
C GLU A 96 9.52 -5.64 1.97
N ASP A 97 9.49 -5.89 0.66
CA ASP A 97 10.64 -5.75 -0.23
C ASP A 97 11.08 -4.28 -0.30
N PHE A 98 10.16 -3.35 -0.55
CA PHE A 98 10.45 -1.92 -0.58
C PHE A 98 11.08 -1.41 0.73
N LEU A 99 10.51 -1.80 1.88
CA LEU A 99 10.98 -1.37 3.19
C LEU A 99 12.35 -1.95 3.51
N SER A 100 12.59 -3.21 3.14
CA SER A 100 13.87 -3.88 3.33
C SER A 100 14.97 -3.26 2.45
N GLU A 101 14.68 -2.97 1.18
CA GLU A 101 15.59 -2.29 0.25
C GLU A 101 15.96 -0.88 0.74
N ASN A 102 15.02 -0.18 1.36
CA ASN A 102 15.24 1.14 1.94
C ASN A 102 15.83 1.11 3.36
N LYS A 103 16.16 -0.09 3.89
CA LYS A 103 16.71 -0.29 5.24
C LYS A 103 15.85 0.33 6.34
N TYR A 104 14.53 0.24 6.17
CA TYR A 104 13.57 0.76 7.13
C TYR A 104 13.64 -0.02 8.46
N PRO A 105 13.46 0.61 9.64
CA PRO A 105 13.60 -0.07 10.92
C PRO A 105 12.67 -1.28 11.06
N GLU A 106 13.23 -2.43 11.44
CA GLU A 106 12.51 -3.72 11.46
C GLU A 106 11.25 -3.69 12.33
N ASN A 107 11.33 -3.06 13.50
CA ASN A 107 10.21 -2.92 14.43
C ASN A 107 9.05 -2.12 13.82
N LYS A 108 9.34 -1.09 13.02
CA LYS A 108 8.31 -0.31 12.32
C LYS A 108 7.80 -1.03 11.08
N LYS A 109 8.67 -1.75 10.36
CA LYS A 109 8.30 -2.59 9.22
C LYS A 109 7.23 -3.60 9.63
N LEU A 110 7.44 -4.32 10.72
CA LEU A 110 6.46 -5.29 11.23
C LEU A 110 5.10 -4.65 11.53
N LYS A 111 5.07 -3.48 12.18
CA LYS A 111 3.82 -2.74 12.41
C LYS A 111 3.06 -2.41 11.12
N ILE A 112 3.77 -2.04 10.05
CA ILE A 112 3.16 -1.75 8.74
C ILE A 112 2.55 -3.02 8.14
N LEU A 113 3.30 -4.13 8.15
CA LEU A 113 2.83 -5.39 7.59
C LEU A 113 1.65 -5.96 8.38
N ASP A 114 1.68 -5.84 9.71
CA ASP A 114 0.57 -6.24 10.59
C ASP A 114 -0.68 -5.39 10.31
N LEU A 115 -0.53 -4.06 10.16
CA LEU A 115 -1.65 -3.17 9.83
C LEU A 115 -2.29 -3.50 8.48
N MET A 116 -1.53 -4.01 7.51
CA MET A 116 -2.06 -4.40 6.21
C MET A 116 -2.88 -5.71 6.28
N LEU A 117 -2.70 -6.53 7.31
CA LEU A 117 -3.42 -7.79 7.50
C LEU A 117 -4.80 -7.64 8.15
N GLU A 118 -5.11 -6.47 8.72
CA GLU A 118 -6.39 -6.14 9.37
C GLU A 118 -7.48 -5.74 8.37
#